data_AF-A0A2V9NK44-F1
#
_entry.id   AF-A0A2V9NK44-F1
#
_cell.length_a   1.000
_cell.length_b   1.000
_cell.length_c   1.000
_cell.angle_alpha   90.00
_cell.angle_beta   90.00
_cell.angle_gamma   90.00
#
_symmetry.space_group_name_H-M   'P 1'
#
loop_
_entity.id
_entity.type
_entity.pdbx_description
1 polymer ?
#
loop_
_entity_poly.entity_id
_entity_poly.type
_entity_poly.pdbx_seq_one_letter_code
_entity_poly.pdbx_strand_id
1 'polypeptide(L)'
;MIRKGALQIAVPALLVCIALNAYLVVNHLRQMQKMATLTLESSMMQASISGFLNDLTDMETGQRGYLLTSNQSYLQPYTAAKNRIESDFATLRAKLASRTEGERSLESQLESLVKSKQVEMERTIDLRQRGYRHRSFMLVATNEGKDYMDQARRITSSLSSAE
;
A
#
# COMPACT_ATOMS: atom_id res chain seq x y z
N MET A 1 56.54 -45.11 -5.13
CA MET A 1 56.55 -43.64 -5.36
C MET A 1 55.19 -43.07 -5.79
N ILE A 2 54.39 -43.79 -6.60
CA ILE A 2 53.10 -43.32 -7.16
C ILE A 2 52.10 -42.80 -6.10
N ARG A 3 52.02 -43.45 -4.94
CA ARG A 3 51.07 -43.12 -3.86
C ARG A 3 51.30 -41.75 -3.20
N LYS A 4 52.55 -41.25 -3.16
CA LYS A 4 52.88 -39.93 -2.59
C LYS A 4 52.55 -38.79 -3.55
N GLY A 5 52.79 -38.97 -4.86
CA GLY A 5 52.44 -37.98 -5.88
C GLY A 5 50.93 -37.80 -6.03
N ALA A 6 50.16 -38.89 -5.96
CA ALA A 6 48.69 -38.81 -5.98
C ALA A 6 48.12 -38.02 -4.78
N LEU A 7 48.70 -38.19 -3.59
CA LEU A 7 48.27 -37.46 -2.39
C LEU A 7 48.58 -35.96 -2.48
N GLN A 8 49.73 -35.59 -3.07
CA GLN A 8 50.13 -34.19 -3.27
C GLN A 8 49.19 -33.41 -4.21
N ILE A 9 48.48 -34.09 -5.12
CA ILE A 9 47.52 -33.47 -6.05
C ILE A 9 46.09 -33.52 -5.50
N ALA A 10 45.72 -34.60 -4.81
CA ALA A 10 44.37 -34.77 -4.28
C ALA A 10 44.00 -33.74 -3.20
N VAL A 11 44.94 -33.41 -2.30
CA VAL A 11 44.73 -32.44 -1.21
C VAL A 11 44.40 -31.03 -1.74
N PRO A 12 45.21 -30.40 -2.63
CA PRO A 12 44.89 -29.09 -3.16
C PRO A 12 43.62 -29.10 -4.02
N ALA A 13 43.36 -30.17 -4.78
CA ALA A 13 42.10 -30.31 -5.53
C ALA A 13 40.89 -30.31 -4.59
N LEU A 14 40.95 -31.04 -3.47
CA LEU A 14 39.90 -31.03 -2.45
C LEU A 14 39.72 -29.64 -1.83
N LEU A 15 40.81 -28.94 -1.50
CA LEU A 15 40.75 -27.59 -0.94
C LEU A 15 40.12 -26.58 -1.93
N VAL A 16 40.45 -26.68 -3.22
CA VAL A 16 39.83 -25.87 -4.28
C VAL A 16 38.34 -26.18 -4.39
N CYS A 17 37.94 -27.47 -4.34
CA CYS A 17 36.54 -27.85 -4.34
C CYS A 17 35.78 -27.31 -3.12
N ILE A 18 36.38 -27.36 -1.92
CA ILE A 18 35.78 -26.80 -0.70
C ILE A 18 35.66 -25.28 -0.82
N ALA A 19 36.70 -24.58 -1.27
CA ALA A 19 36.69 -23.14 -1.45
C ALA A 19 35.66 -22.70 -2.50
N LEU A 20 35.54 -23.43 -3.61
CA LEU A 20 34.54 -23.18 -4.64
C LEU A 20 33.12 -23.41 -4.11
N ASN A 21 32.88 -24.50 -3.37
CA ASN A 21 31.58 -24.75 -2.73
C ASN A 21 31.24 -23.66 -1.71
N ALA A 22 32.20 -23.27 -0.86
CA ALA A 22 32.01 -22.19 0.10
C ALA A 22 31.69 -20.86 -0.60
N TYR A 23 32.40 -20.55 -1.69
CA TYR A 23 32.12 -19.37 -2.51
C TYR A 23 30.70 -19.39 -3.11
N LEU A 24 30.28 -20.52 -3.69
CA LEU A 24 28.94 -20.70 -4.26
C LEU A 24 27.86 -20.52 -3.18
N VAL A 25 28.04 -21.14 -2.01
CA VAL A 25 27.12 -21.02 -0.87
C VAL A 25 27.01 -19.58 -0.40
N VAL A 26 28.13 -18.86 -0.24
CA VAL A 26 28.09 -17.45 0.17
C VAL A 26 27.40 -16.59 -0.89
N ASN A 27 27.63 -16.83 -2.17
CA ASN A 27 26.97 -16.08 -3.24
C ASN A 27 25.45 -16.34 -3.28
N HIS A 28 25.02 -17.59 -3.11
CA HIS A 28 23.60 -17.95 -2.99
C HIS A 28 22.95 -17.36 -1.74
N LEU A 29 23.60 -17.41 -0.58
CA LEU A 29 23.08 -16.81 0.64
C LEU A 29 22.93 -15.28 0.49
N ARG A 30 23.89 -14.60 -0.15
CA ARG A 30 23.80 -13.17 -0.46
C ARG A 30 22.65 -12.86 -1.43
N GLN A 31 22.40 -13.70 -2.43
CA GLN A 31 21.26 -13.56 -3.34
C GLN A 31 19.92 -13.80 -2.62
N MET A 32 19.84 -14.82 -1.77
CA MET A 32 18.65 -15.10 -0.96
C MET A 32 18.32 -13.95 -0.01
N GLN A 33 19.32 -13.34 0.63
CA GLN A 33 19.12 -12.17 1.48
C GLN A 33 18.55 -10.99 0.70
N LYS A 34 19.06 -10.71 -0.50
CA LYS A 34 18.53 -9.65 -1.38
C LYS A 34 17.09 -9.92 -1.83
N MET A 35 16.76 -11.17 -2.18
CA MET A 35 15.40 -11.53 -2.55
C MET A 35 14.45 -11.42 -1.35
N ALA A 36 14.87 -11.86 -0.17
CA ALA A 36 14.05 -11.77 1.04
C ALA A 36 13.72 -10.31 1.40
N THR A 37 14.68 -9.37 1.30
CA THR A 37 14.43 -7.95 1.58
C THR A 37 13.46 -7.32 0.57
N LEU A 38 13.61 -7.62 -0.72
CA LEU A 38 12.72 -7.11 -1.77
C LEU A 38 11.28 -7.62 -1.59
N THR A 39 11.12 -8.90 -1.21
CA THR A 39 9.80 -9.51 -0.99
C THR A 39 9.08 -8.87 0.21
N LEU A 40 9.83 -8.55 1.27
CA LEU A 40 9.30 -7.90 2.47
C LEU A 40 8.87 -6.44 2.19
N GLU A 41 9.70 -5.68 1.48
CA GLU A 41 9.37 -4.30 1.11
C GLU A 41 8.09 -4.23 0.27
N SER A 42 7.97 -5.12 -0.72
CA SER A 42 6.77 -5.23 -1.56
C SER A 42 5.52 -5.60 -0.74
N SER A 43 5.64 -6.58 0.14
CA SER A 43 4.54 -6.97 1.05
C SER A 43 4.10 -5.82 1.95
N MET A 44 5.05 -5.03 2.47
CA MET A 44 4.76 -3.87 3.31
C MET A 44 4.13 -2.71 2.52
N MET A 45 4.51 -2.53 1.24
CA MET A 45 3.88 -1.54 0.37
C MET A 45 2.44 -1.93 0.06
N GLN A 46 2.20 -3.19 -0.30
CA GLN A 46 0.86 -3.70 -0.59
C GLN A 46 -0.05 -3.68 0.65
N ALA A 47 0.49 -3.96 1.83
CA ALA A 47 -0.23 -3.82 3.09
C ALA A 47 -0.64 -2.37 3.36
N SER A 48 0.25 -1.40 3.14
CA SER A 48 -0.08 0.03 3.28
C SER A 48 -1.15 0.48 2.29
N ILE A 49 -1.04 0.06 1.02
CA ILE A 49 -2.07 0.35 -0.01
C ILE A 49 -3.42 -0.25 0.38
N SER A 50 -3.42 -1.50 0.87
CA SER A 50 -4.65 -2.19 1.27
C SER A 50 -5.30 -1.54 2.49
N GLY A 51 -4.51 -1.18 3.50
CA GLY A 51 -4.98 -0.44 4.69
C GLY A 51 -5.65 0.89 4.30
N PHE A 52 -5.00 1.63 3.41
CA PHE A 52 -5.54 2.89 2.90
C PHE A 52 -6.90 2.73 2.17
N LEU A 53 -7.01 1.72 1.29
CA LEU A 53 -8.28 1.45 0.59
C LEU A 53 -9.38 0.98 1.56
N ASN A 54 -9.01 0.25 2.61
CA ASN A 54 -9.95 -0.13 3.66
C ASN A 54 -10.44 1.09 4.43
N ASP A 55 -9.56 2.03 4.78
CA ASP A 55 -9.94 3.26 5.48
C ASP A 55 -10.90 4.12 4.63
N LEU A 56 -10.62 4.29 3.34
CA LEU A 56 -11.57 4.96 2.44
C LEU A 56 -12.93 4.25 2.35
N THR A 57 -12.92 2.92 2.39
CA THR A 57 -14.13 2.11 2.35
C THR A 57 -14.93 2.22 3.65
N ASP A 58 -14.26 2.25 4.80
CA ASP A 58 -14.88 2.48 6.11
C ASP A 58 -15.52 3.87 6.19
N MET A 59 -14.84 4.89 5.64
CA MET A 59 -15.41 6.24 5.52
C MET A 59 -16.68 6.26 4.69
N GLU A 60 -16.66 5.69 3.49
CA GLU A 60 -17.83 5.64 2.62
C GLU A 60 -18.97 4.81 3.21
N THR A 61 -18.64 3.66 3.81
CA THR A 61 -19.64 2.78 4.43
C THR A 61 -20.31 3.46 5.63
N GLY A 62 -19.51 4.12 6.48
CA GLY A 62 -20.03 4.88 7.61
C GLY A 62 -20.90 6.06 7.19
N GLN A 63 -20.44 6.83 6.20
CA GLN A 63 -21.21 7.92 5.61
C GLN A 63 -22.55 7.42 5.05
N ARG A 64 -22.57 6.42 4.17
CA ARG A 64 -23.81 5.87 3.60
C ARG A 64 -24.74 5.30 4.66
N GLY A 65 -24.20 4.59 5.66
CA GLY A 65 -24.98 4.08 6.79
C GLY A 65 -25.68 5.19 7.57
N TYR A 66 -24.97 6.30 7.83
CA TYR A 66 -25.54 7.49 8.46
C TYR A 66 -26.60 8.16 7.59
N LEU A 67 -26.34 8.34 6.29
CA LEU A 67 -27.30 8.95 5.36
C LEU A 67 -28.63 8.17 5.31
N LEU A 68 -28.54 6.83 5.29
CA LEU A 68 -29.70 5.94 5.26
C LEU A 68 -30.48 5.94 6.57
N THR A 69 -29.80 5.86 7.70
CA THR A 69 -30.43 5.55 9.00
C THR A 69 -30.62 6.76 9.91
N SER A 70 -29.89 7.87 9.68
CA SER A 70 -29.74 8.98 10.63
C SER A 70 -29.07 8.60 11.96
N ASN A 71 -28.57 7.38 12.12
CA ASN A 71 -27.98 6.91 13.36
C ASN A 71 -26.49 7.28 13.41
N GLN A 72 -26.13 8.13 14.37
CA GLN A 72 -24.77 8.64 14.58
C GLN A 72 -23.73 7.53 14.78
N SER A 73 -24.12 6.34 15.25
CA SER A 73 -23.19 5.22 15.43
C SER A 73 -22.50 4.79 14.14
N TYR A 74 -23.15 4.98 12.98
CA TYR A 74 -22.53 4.72 11.68
C TYR A 74 -21.39 5.67 11.34
N LEU A 75 -21.27 6.82 12.01
CA LEU A 75 -20.14 7.74 11.80
C LEU A 75 -18.87 7.33 12.57
N GLN A 76 -18.93 6.36 13.48
CA GLN A 76 -17.74 5.84 14.17
C GLN A 76 -16.65 5.34 13.21
N PRO A 77 -16.92 4.44 12.25
CA PRO A 77 -15.91 4.01 11.27
C PRO A 77 -15.40 5.18 10.42
N TYR A 78 -16.27 6.13 10.04
CA TYR A 78 -15.88 7.32 9.29
C TYR A 78 -14.86 8.18 10.05
N THR A 79 -15.15 8.53 11.30
CA THR A 79 -14.26 9.37 12.11
C THR A 79 -12.95 8.64 12.41
N ALA A 80 -13.00 7.34 12.72
CA ALA A 80 -11.81 6.54 12.99
C ALA A 80 -10.89 6.45 11.78
N ALA A 81 -11.43 6.17 10.58
CA ALA A 81 -10.65 6.10 9.35
C ALA A 81 -10.13 7.47 8.90
N LYS A 82 -10.94 8.54 9.05
CA LYS A 82 -10.50 9.91 8.76
C LYS A 82 -9.25 10.31 9.56
N ASN A 83 -9.14 9.88 10.82
CA ASN A 83 -7.99 10.20 11.66
C ASN A 83 -6.73 9.40 11.27
N ARG A 84 -6.89 8.20 10.69
CA ARG A 84 -5.77 7.35 10.27
C ARG A 84 -5.21 7.76 8.91
N ILE A 85 -6.07 8.17 7.98
CA ILE A 85 -5.71 8.39 6.59
C ILE A 85 -4.64 9.49 6.40
N GLU A 86 -4.59 10.49 7.28
CA GLU A 86 -3.54 11.51 7.26
C GLU A 86 -2.15 10.90 7.57
N SER A 87 -2.08 10.00 8.56
CA SER A 87 -0.85 9.28 8.89
C SER A 87 -0.46 8.26 7.83
N ASP A 88 -1.43 7.66 7.14
CA ASP A 88 -1.20 6.75 6.03
C ASP A 88 -0.57 7.47 4.84
N PHE A 89 -1.04 8.67 4.49
CA PHE A 89 -0.41 9.50 3.46
C PHE A 89 1.01 9.92 3.81
N ALA A 90 1.25 10.33 5.06
CA ALA A 90 2.60 10.66 5.51
C ALA A 90 3.55 9.45 5.36
N THR A 91 3.07 8.26 5.71
CA THR A 91 3.82 7.00 5.58
C THR A 91 4.05 6.64 4.11
N LEU A 92 3.03 6.73 3.27
CA LEU A 92 3.11 6.46 1.83
C LEU A 92 4.11 7.40 1.15
N ARG A 93 4.04 8.70 1.46
CA ARG A 93 4.96 9.71 0.95
C ARG A 93 6.41 9.43 1.35
N ALA A 94 6.65 9.04 2.60
CA ALA A 94 7.99 8.69 3.07
C ALA A 94 8.54 7.46 2.31
N LYS A 95 7.72 6.43 2.07
CA LYS A 95 8.10 5.24 1.28
C LYS A 95 8.39 5.55 -0.19
N LEU A 96 7.69 6.52 -0.77
CA LEU A 96 7.83 6.92 -2.16
C LEU A 96 8.89 8.03 -2.38
N ALA A 97 9.54 8.54 -1.32
CA ALA A 97 10.49 9.65 -1.43
C ALA A 97 11.71 9.32 -2.32
N SER A 98 12.18 8.06 -2.31
CA SER A 98 13.30 7.59 -3.14
C SER A 98 12.86 6.90 -4.44
N ARG A 99 11.55 6.93 -4.74
CA ARG A 99 10.96 6.28 -5.92
C ARG A 99 10.88 7.25 -7.10
N THR A 100 10.42 6.75 -8.25
CA THR A 100 10.39 7.54 -9.50
C THR A 100 9.49 8.77 -9.38
N GLU A 101 9.73 9.79 -10.21
CA GLU A 101 8.84 10.97 -10.28
C GLU A 101 7.40 10.58 -10.64
N GLY A 102 7.22 9.53 -11.45
CA GLY A 102 5.90 8.99 -11.79
C GLY A 102 5.15 8.48 -10.56
N GLU A 103 5.80 7.70 -9.69
CA GLU A 103 5.19 7.19 -8.45
C GLU A 103 4.87 8.32 -7.47
N ARG A 104 5.73 9.33 -7.34
CA ARG A 104 5.47 10.52 -6.51
C ARG A 104 4.30 11.35 -7.06
N SER A 105 4.18 11.47 -8.37
CA SER A 105 3.03 12.12 -9.01
C SER A 105 1.72 11.36 -8.74
N LEU A 106 1.74 10.03 -8.83
CA LEU A 106 0.58 9.19 -8.51
C LEU A 106 0.15 9.35 -7.04
N GLU A 107 1.09 9.42 -6.10
CA GLU A 107 0.80 9.70 -4.68
C GLU A 107 0.10 11.04 -4.49
N SER A 108 0.61 12.11 -5.11
CA SER A 108 -0.01 13.43 -5.01
C SER A 108 -1.42 13.48 -5.63
N GLN A 109 -1.63 12.80 -6.75
CA GLN A 109 -2.96 12.65 -7.35
C GLN A 109 -3.92 11.90 -6.42
N LEU A 110 -3.45 10.83 -5.77
CA LEU A 110 -4.23 10.08 -4.80
C LEU A 110 -4.63 10.95 -3.60
N GLU A 111 -3.70 11.75 -3.07
CA GLU A 111 -3.96 12.67 -1.96
C GLU A 111 -5.02 13.70 -2.32
N SER A 112 -4.88 14.34 -3.48
CA SER A 112 -5.87 15.33 -3.93
C SER A 112 -7.26 14.70 -4.06
N LEU A 113 -7.33 13.49 -4.59
CA LEU A 113 -8.58 12.79 -4.81
C LEU A 113 -9.26 12.39 -3.49
N VAL A 114 -8.48 11.94 -2.50
CA VAL A 114 -9.03 11.64 -1.18
C VAL A 114 -9.55 12.88 -0.50
N LYS A 115 -8.84 14.01 -0.58
CA LYS A 115 -9.34 15.29 -0.06
C LYS A 115 -10.68 15.65 -0.70
N SER A 116 -10.82 15.50 -2.03
CA SER A 116 -12.09 15.70 -2.71
C SER A 116 -13.19 14.76 -2.21
N LYS A 117 -12.89 13.48 -2.01
CA LYS A 117 -13.85 12.51 -1.46
C LYS A 117 -14.24 12.85 -0.02
N GLN A 118 -13.30 13.28 0.81
CA GLN A 118 -13.58 13.73 2.18
C GLN A 118 -14.52 14.92 2.20
N VAL A 119 -14.28 15.92 1.35
CA VAL A 119 -15.14 17.11 1.23
C VAL A 119 -16.56 16.74 0.78
N GLU A 120 -16.70 15.82 -0.19
CA GLU A 120 -18.01 15.30 -0.63
C GLU A 120 -18.75 14.61 0.53
N MET A 121 -18.08 13.71 1.26
CA MET A 121 -18.66 13.01 2.41
C MET A 121 -19.05 13.97 3.54
N GLU A 122 -18.23 14.97 3.85
CA GLU A 122 -18.54 15.98 4.86
C GLU A 122 -19.78 16.78 4.48
N ARG A 123 -19.88 17.20 3.21
CA ARG A 123 -21.03 17.95 2.71
C ARG A 123 -22.32 17.13 2.79
N THR A 124 -22.27 15.85 2.43
CA THR A 124 -23.46 14.98 2.52
C THR A 124 -23.87 14.72 3.98
N ILE A 125 -22.91 14.50 4.87
CA ILE A 125 -23.15 14.32 6.31
C ILE A 125 -23.77 15.58 6.92
N ASP A 126 -23.21 16.76 6.64
CA ASP A 126 -23.72 18.05 7.13
C ASP A 126 -25.15 18.33 6.64
N LEU A 127 -25.43 18.09 5.35
CA LEU A 127 -26.79 18.19 4.81
C LEU A 127 -27.76 17.28 5.55
N ARG A 128 -27.34 16.05 5.85
CA ARG A 128 -28.17 15.08 6.58
C ARG A 128 -28.42 15.50 8.03
N GLN A 129 -27.40 16.03 8.71
CA GLN A 129 -27.49 16.56 10.08
C GLN A 129 -28.45 17.74 10.19
N ARG A 130 -28.48 18.60 9.18
CA ARG A 130 -29.42 19.75 9.10
C ARG A 130 -30.84 19.36 8.70
N GLY A 131 -31.14 18.06 8.53
CA GLY A 131 -32.46 17.56 8.14
C GLY A 131 -32.71 17.56 6.63
N TYR A 132 -31.76 17.98 5.79
CA TYR A 132 -31.90 18.04 4.34
C TYR A 132 -31.65 16.68 3.66
N ARG A 133 -32.41 15.65 4.05
CA ARG A 133 -32.27 14.28 3.52
C ARG A 133 -32.31 14.23 1.99
N HIS A 134 -33.28 14.87 1.35
CA HIS A 134 -33.35 14.82 -0.12
C HIS A 134 -32.10 15.43 -0.78
N ARG A 135 -31.59 16.56 -0.26
CA ARG A 135 -30.38 17.21 -0.80
C ARG A 135 -29.12 16.37 -0.58
N SER A 136 -28.99 15.70 0.57
CA SER A 136 -27.84 14.81 0.81
C SER A 136 -27.83 13.63 -0.18
N PHE A 137 -28.99 13.07 -0.51
CA PHE A 137 -29.11 11.99 -1.49
C PHE A 137 -28.88 12.49 -2.93
N MET A 138 -29.35 13.69 -3.29
CA MET A 138 -29.06 14.29 -4.59
C MET A 138 -27.56 14.49 -4.83
N LEU A 139 -26.82 14.85 -3.78
CA LEU A 139 -25.36 14.96 -3.87
C LEU A 139 -24.68 13.59 -4.05
N VAL A 140 -25.12 12.54 -3.34
CA VAL A 140 -24.60 11.18 -3.60
C VAL A 140 -24.94 10.71 -5.02
N ALA A 141 -26.11 11.08 -5.54
CA ALA A 141 -26.58 10.70 -6.87
C ALA A 141 -25.79 11.34 -8.02
N THR A 142 -24.93 12.34 -7.76
CA THR A 142 -23.99 12.86 -8.77
C THR A 142 -22.92 11.84 -9.16
N ASN A 143 -22.74 10.79 -8.35
CA ASN A 143 -21.68 9.78 -8.47
C ASN A 143 -20.25 10.31 -8.29
N GLU A 144 -20.05 11.56 -7.88
CA GLU A 144 -18.71 12.12 -7.60
C GLU A 144 -17.92 11.23 -6.63
N GLY A 145 -18.54 10.81 -5.53
CA GLY A 145 -17.92 9.93 -4.53
C GLY A 145 -17.52 8.55 -5.06
N LYS A 146 -18.25 8.03 -6.06
CA LYS A 146 -17.94 6.78 -6.76
C LYS A 146 -16.76 6.97 -7.70
N ASP A 147 -16.79 8.04 -8.49
CA ASP A 147 -15.72 8.35 -9.44
C ASP A 147 -14.39 8.59 -8.73
N TYR A 148 -14.43 9.20 -7.54
CA TYR A 148 -13.25 9.29 -6.68
C TYR A 148 -12.74 7.90 -6.28
N MET A 149 -13.60 7.00 -5.79
CA MET A 149 -13.13 5.66 -5.39
C MET A 149 -12.58 4.83 -6.54
N ASP A 150 -13.21 4.89 -7.71
CA ASP A 150 -12.73 4.15 -8.88
C ASP A 150 -11.34 4.65 -9.29
N GLN A 151 -11.12 5.96 -9.27
CA GLN A 151 -9.80 6.55 -9.53
C GLN A 151 -8.78 6.21 -8.43
N ALA A 152 -9.17 6.26 -7.14
CA ALA A 152 -8.32 5.84 -6.04
C ALA A 152 -7.82 4.41 -6.24
N ARG A 153 -8.74 3.47 -6.54
CA ARG A 153 -8.43 2.06 -6.82
C ARG A 153 -7.51 1.90 -8.03
N ARG A 154 -7.68 2.69 -9.08
CA ARG A 154 -6.79 2.68 -10.24
C ARG A 154 -5.38 3.14 -9.87
N ILE A 155 -5.26 4.27 -9.17
CA ILE A 155 -3.96 4.82 -8.78
C ILE A 155 -3.22 3.86 -7.84
N THR A 156 -3.89 3.30 -6.84
CA THR A 156 -3.29 2.33 -5.93
C THR A 156 -2.90 1.02 -6.63
N SER A 157 -3.66 0.58 -7.63
CA SER A 157 -3.28 -0.54 -8.48
C SER A 157 -2.02 -0.24 -9.30
N SER A 158 -1.91 0.97 -9.87
CA SER A 158 -0.71 1.40 -10.58
C SER A 158 0.52 1.48 -9.66
N LEU A 159 0.35 1.98 -8.43
CA LEU A 159 1.42 2.05 -7.43
C LEU A 159 1.90 0.66 -6.98
N SER A 160 0.99 -0.32 -6.86
CA SER A 160 1.36 -1.70 -6.51
C SER A 160 1.96 -2.49 -7.69
N SER A 161 1.65 -2.11 -8.94
CA SER A 161 2.18 -2.78 -10.14
C SER A 161 3.51 -2.19 -10.62
N ALA A 162 3.95 -1.07 -10.05
CA ALA A 162 5.21 -0.40 -10.39
C ALA A 162 6.43 -0.97 -9.62
N GLU A 163 6.22 -1.97 -8.76
CA GLU A 163 7.28 -2.80 -8.16
C GLU A 163 7.75 -3.91 -9.10
#